data_AF-A0A8H5FUU7-F1
#
_entry.id   AF-A0A8H5FUU7-F1
#
_cell.length_a   1.000
_cell.length_b   1.000
_cell.length_c   1.000
_cell.angle_alpha   90.00
_cell.angle_beta   90.00
_cell.angle_gamma   90.00
#
_symmetry.space_group_name_H-M   'P 1'
#
loop_
_entity.id
_entity.type
_entity.pdbx_description
1 polymer ?
#
loop_
_entity_poly.entity_id
_entity_poly.type
_entity_poly.pdbx_seq_one_letter_code
_entity_poly.pdbx_strand_id
1 'polypeptide(L)'
;MPGQQEPSFPSLQYVLMDSDLSQMNRPNNLAPTSGAFFQSAQHFKVESSVFVGHQTNIYHSDIAFLEKLALYIISGASFNSSTHNPPPRCYPQTRTTILQRIHKFLASAIAPKRILWLCGYARVGKSAIVQMVAESLSTPTQALGYRLGAAVFFSEPNNHNDPKRLFPTVAYQLATQSPAY
;
A
#
# COMPACT_ATOMS: atom_id res chain seq x y z
N MET A 1 -22.81 45.42 9.63
CA MET A 1 -21.67 44.60 9.15
C MET A 1 -21.37 43.55 10.21
N PRO A 2 -21.91 42.32 10.13
CA PRO A 2 -21.37 41.21 10.89
C PRO A 2 -20.50 40.34 9.98
N GLY A 3 -19.30 40.04 10.47
CA GLY A 3 -18.31 39.21 9.78
C GLY A 3 -18.85 37.81 9.52
N GLN A 4 -18.66 37.33 8.29
CA GLN A 4 -18.87 35.93 7.98
C GLN A 4 -17.67 35.15 8.48
N GLN A 5 -17.92 34.36 9.51
CA GLN A 5 -17.01 33.35 10.00
C GLN A 5 -16.94 32.24 8.95
N GLU A 6 -15.76 32.06 8.35
CA GLU A 6 -15.49 31.00 7.39
C GLU A 6 -15.70 29.64 8.07
N PRO A 7 -16.54 28.73 7.54
CA PRO A 7 -16.66 27.41 8.14
C PRO A 7 -15.38 26.63 7.85
N SER A 8 -14.68 26.23 8.91
CA SER A 8 -13.54 25.31 8.83
C SER A 8 -14.04 23.94 8.40
N PHE A 9 -14.00 23.66 7.08
CA PHE A 9 -14.35 22.36 6.55
C PHE A 9 -13.14 21.42 6.64
N PRO A 10 -13.29 20.19 7.17
CA PRO A 10 -12.18 19.26 7.25
C PRO A 10 -11.72 18.91 5.83
N SER A 11 -10.50 19.32 5.52
CA SER A 11 -9.78 18.92 4.32
C SER A 11 -9.64 17.40 4.31
N LEU A 12 -10.21 16.74 3.30
CA LEU A 12 -10.00 15.31 3.05
C LEU A 12 -8.52 15.09 2.72
N GLN A 13 -7.77 14.57 3.70
CA GLN A 13 -6.39 14.15 3.55
C GLN A 13 -6.38 12.70 3.08
N TYR A 14 -5.60 12.41 2.04
CA TYR A 14 -5.41 11.06 1.51
C TYR A 14 -3.92 10.75 1.50
N VAL A 15 -3.55 9.55 1.93
CA VAL A 15 -2.16 9.08 1.91
C VAL A 15 -2.10 7.87 0.97
N LEU A 16 -1.40 8.05 -0.14
CA LEU A 16 -1.01 6.96 -1.04
C LEU A 16 0.47 6.68 -0.78
N MET A 17 0.79 5.44 -0.42
CA MET A 17 2.18 5.00 -0.24
C MET A 17 2.58 4.20 -1.47
N ASP A 18 3.60 4.69 -2.17
CA ASP A 18 4.26 3.96 -3.23
C ASP A 18 5.16 2.90 -2.60
N SER A 19 5.05 1.67 -3.07
CA SER A 19 6.02 0.64 -2.74
C SER A 19 6.94 0.50 -3.93
N ASP A 20 8.15 1.05 -3.79
CA ASP A 20 9.22 0.79 -4.73
C ASP A 20 9.62 -0.70 -4.64
N LEU A 21 8.89 -1.54 -5.37
CA LEU A 21 9.13 -2.98 -5.48
C LEU A 21 10.28 -3.29 -6.44
N SER A 22 10.93 -2.28 -7.04
CA SER A 22 12.01 -2.47 -8.01
C SER A 22 13.30 -3.04 -7.39
N GLN A 23 13.37 -3.13 -6.06
CA GLN A 23 14.50 -3.73 -5.34
C GLN A 23 14.28 -5.20 -4.94
N MET A 24 13.19 -5.85 -5.36
CA MET A 24 13.03 -7.31 -5.23
C MET A 24 13.27 -8.02 -6.55
N ASN A 25 14.49 -7.93 -7.07
CA ASN A 25 14.96 -8.86 -8.08
C ASN A 25 15.17 -10.23 -7.42
N ARG A 26 14.12 -11.07 -7.42
CA ARG A 26 14.22 -12.48 -7.03
C ARG A 26 14.82 -13.30 -8.19
N PRO A 27 15.87 -14.11 -7.96
CA PRO A 27 16.02 -15.31 -8.74
C PRO A 27 14.89 -16.26 -8.35
N ASN A 28 14.03 -16.58 -9.32
CA ASN A 28 13.04 -17.64 -9.20
C ASN A 28 13.78 -18.97 -9.03
N ASN A 29 13.69 -19.57 -7.84
CA ASN A 29 13.68 -21.02 -7.60
C ASN A 29 13.52 -21.27 -6.09
N LEU A 30 12.29 -21.35 -5.61
CA LEU A 30 11.98 -21.90 -4.30
C LEU A 30 11.13 -23.16 -4.51
N ALA A 31 11.82 -24.27 -4.83
CA ALA A 31 11.38 -25.55 -4.32
C ALA A 31 11.57 -25.53 -2.79
N PRO A 32 10.72 -26.21 -2.00
CA PRO A 32 10.95 -26.34 -0.57
C PRO A 32 12.18 -27.23 -0.35
N THR A 33 13.37 -26.65 -0.35
CA THR A 33 14.59 -27.35 0.06
C THR A 33 14.62 -27.38 1.57
N SER A 34 13.97 -28.40 2.13
CA SER A 34 14.18 -28.81 3.51
C SER A 34 15.68 -29.13 3.71
N GLY A 35 16.41 -28.21 4.33
CA GLY A 35 17.64 -28.50 5.08
C GLY A 35 18.88 -28.96 4.31
N ALA A 36 19.31 -28.26 3.26
CA ALA A 36 20.61 -28.54 2.63
C ALA A 36 21.69 -27.53 3.11
N PHE A 37 22.63 -27.98 3.96
CA PHE A 37 23.73 -27.15 4.48
C PHE A 37 24.77 -26.72 3.42
N PHE A 38 24.86 -27.46 2.31
CA PHE A 38 25.92 -27.30 1.30
C PHE A 38 25.37 -27.39 -0.12
N GLN A 39 24.48 -26.48 -0.49
CA GLN A 39 23.92 -26.49 -1.84
C GLN A 39 24.96 -25.96 -2.84
N SER A 40 25.30 -26.78 -3.84
CA SER A 40 26.26 -26.50 -4.91
C SER A 40 27.74 -26.31 -4.49
N ALA A 41 28.13 -26.73 -3.29
CA ALA A 41 29.54 -26.69 -2.87
C ALA A 41 30.35 -27.83 -3.52
N GLN A 42 31.51 -27.51 -4.09
CA GLN A 42 32.46 -28.48 -4.64
C GLN A 42 33.84 -28.29 -4.00
N HIS A 43 34.61 -29.37 -3.90
CA HIS A 43 36.00 -29.37 -3.40
C HIS A 43 36.21 -28.87 -1.96
N PHE A 44 35.51 -29.41 -0.97
CA PHE A 44 35.81 -29.12 0.45
C PHE A 44 35.84 -30.40 1.29
N LYS A 45 36.63 -30.37 2.36
CA LYS A 45 36.77 -31.46 3.33
C LYS A 45 36.41 -30.92 4.70
N VAL A 46 35.47 -31.60 5.37
CA VAL A 46 35.08 -31.29 6.74
C VAL A 46 35.48 -32.47 7.60
N GLU A 47 36.36 -32.24 8.58
CA GLU A 47 36.73 -33.25 9.57
C GLU A 47 36.20 -32.82 10.94
N SER A 48 35.65 -33.77 11.70
CA SER A 48 35.21 -33.61 13.10
C SER A 48 34.19 -32.48 13.38
N SER A 49 33.23 -32.25 12.48
CA SER A 49 32.19 -31.22 12.67
C SER A 49 30.83 -31.82 13.03
N VAL A 50 30.10 -31.10 13.89
CA VAL A 50 28.70 -31.39 14.25
C VAL A 50 27.82 -30.30 13.65
N PHE A 51 26.95 -30.68 12.71
CA PHE A 51 25.99 -29.76 12.09
C PHE A 51 24.64 -29.88 12.80
N VAL A 52 24.21 -28.81 13.46
CA VAL A 52 22.88 -28.73 14.11
C VAL A 52 21.99 -27.81 13.28
N GLY A 53 20.95 -28.37 12.68
CA GLY A 53 19.97 -27.62 11.90
C GLY A 53 18.77 -27.25 12.75
N HIS A 54 18.62 -25.97 13.07
CA HIS A 54 17.42 -25.49 13.74
C HIS A 54 16.41 -24.98 12.70
N GLN A 55 15.48 -25.84 12.27
CA GLN A 55 14.33 -25.41 11.47
C GLN A 55 13.27 -24.83 12.41
N THR A 56 13.23 -23.51 12.57
CA THR A 56 12.03 -22.85 13.10
C THR A 56 10.95 -22.86 12.04
N ASN A 57 9.81 -23.46 12.35
CA ASN A 57 8.61 -23.39 11.53
C ASN A 57 7.97 -22.00 11.75
N ILE A 58 8.46 -20.98 11.05
CA ILE A 58 8.11 -19.55 11.26
C ILE A 58 6.65 -19.24 10.86
N TYR A 59 6.00 -20.14 10.14
CA TYR A 59 4.66 -19.89 9.57
C TYR A 59 3.53 -19.73 10.60
N HIS A 60 3.67 -20.24 11.84
CA HIS A 60 2.58 -20.15 12.83
C HIS A 60 2.55 -18.81 13.60
N SER A 61 3.71 -18.14 13.77
CA SER A 61 3.79 -16.84 14.46
C SER A 61 3.32 -15.67 13.59
N ASP A 62 3.53 -15.77 12.28
CA ASP A 62 3.28 -14.69 11.33
C ASP A 62 1.78 -14.48 11.08
N ILE A 63 1.00 -15.57 11.03
CA ILE A 63 -0.47 -15.52 10.93
C ILE A 63 -1.07 -14.88 12.20
N ALA A 64 -0.59 -15.27 13.38
CA ALA A 64 -1.04 -14.71 14.65
C ALA A 64 -0.71 -13.20 14.77
N PHE A 65 0.41 -12.76 14.19
CA PHE A 65 0.78 -11.35 14.14
C PHE A 65 -0.16 -10.55 13.22
N LEU A 66 -0.45 -11.04 12.01
CA LEU A 66 -1.37 -10.38 11.08
C LEU A 66 -2.79 -10.30 11.64
N GLU A 67 -3.29 -11.35 12.29
CA GLU A 67 -4.59 -11.35 12.97
C GLU A 67 -4.63 -10.29 14.07
N LYS A 68 -3.57 -10.19 14.87
CA LYS A 68 -3.46 -9.17 15.91
C LYS A 68 -3.40 -7.76 15.31
N LEU A 69 -2.65 -7.57 14.22
CA LEU A 69 -2.54 -6.29 13.52
C LEU A 69 -3.90 -5.85 12.94
N ALA A 70 -4.69 -6.80 12.42
CA ALA A 70 -6.02 -6.56 11.87
C ALA A 70 -6.99 -5.94 12.91
N LEU A 71 -6.78 -6.17 14.20
CA LEU A 71 -7.59 -5.54 15.26
C LEU A 71 -7.34 -4.02 15.41
N TYR A 72 -6.22 -3.52 14.88
CA TYR A 72 -5.79 -2.13 15.03
C TYR A 72 -5.86 -1.32 13.73
N ILE A 73 -6.43 -1.87 12.66
CA ILE A 73 -6.58 -1.16 11.38
C ILE A 73 -7.85 -0.30 11.36
N ILE A 74 -7.94 0.57 10.35
CA ILE A 74 -9.17 1.23 9.95
C ILE A 74 -9.89 0.31 8.96
N SER A 75 -10.80 -0.52 9.49
CA SER A 75 -11.59 -1.45 8.67
C SER A 75 -12.37 -0.69 7.60
N GLY A 76 -12.19 -1.09 6.35
CA GLY A 76 -12.91 -0.50 5.23
C GLY A 76 -12.34 0.80 4.65
N ALA A 77 -11.16 1.24 5.12
CA ALA A 77 -10.47 2.41 4.57
C ALA A 77 -9.59 2.11 3.34
N SER A 78 -9.53 0.86 2.87
CA SER A 78 -8.82 0.52 1.64
C SER A 78 -9.61 1.00 0.41
N PHE A 79 -8.89 1.35 -0.66
CA PHE A 79 -9.51 1.83 -1.90
C PHE A 79 -10.45 0.79 -2.54
N ASN A 80 -10.20 -0.49 -2.29
CA ASN A 80 -10.96 -1.63 -2.81
C ASN A 80 -11.94 -2.20 -1.77
N SER A 81 -12.25 -1.46 -0.70
CA SER A 81 -13.20 -1.94 0.31
C SER A 81 -14.62 -2.02 -0.23
N SER A 82 -15.36 -3.05 0.19
CA SER A 82 -16.79 -3.21 -0.08
C SER A 82 -17.66 -2.09 0.50
N THR A 83 -17.15 -1.33 1.48
CA THR A 83 -17.83 -0.15 2.07
C THR A 83 -18.10 0.94 1.04
N HIS A 84 -17.38 0.92 -0.08
CA HIS A 84 -17.45 1.90 -1.14
C HIS A 84 -17.97 1.29 -2.45
N ASN A 85 -18.88 0.31 -2.44
CA ASN A 85 -19.41 -0.29 -3.67
C ASN A 85 -20.72 0.38 -4.15
N PRO A 86 -20.79 0.97 -5.37
CA PRO A 86 -19.72 1.13 -6.34
C PRO A 86 -18.75 2.26 -5.96
N PRO A 87 -17.45 2.13 -6.30
CA PRO A 87 -16.46 3.13 -5.92
C PRO A 87 -16.79 4.49 -6.56
N PRO A 88 -16.52 5.60 -5.86
CA PRO A 88 -16.74 6.92 -6.42
C PRO A 88 -15.87 7.10 -7.66
N ARG A 89 -16.49 7.19 -8.83
CA ARG A 89 -15.80 7.34 -10.11
C ARG A 89 -16.18 8.65 -10.78
N CYS A 90 -15.22 9.22 -11.51
CA CYS A 90 -15.55 10.31 -12.42
C CYS A 90 -16.20 9.73 -13.67
N TYR A 91 -16.96 10.56 -14.36
CA TYR A 91 -17.46 10.20 -15.68
C TYR A 91 -16.27 9.91 -16.61
N PRO A 92 -16.31 8.85 -17.44
CA PRO A 92 -15.23 8.53 -18.37
C PRO A 92 -14.83 9.74 -19.21
N GLN A 93 -13.54 9.85 -19.54
CA GLN A 93 -12.97 10.95 -20.35
C GLN A 93 -13.07 12.36 -19.74
N THR A 94 -13.57 12.48 -18.51
CA THR A 94 -13.50 13.73 -17.74
C THR A 94 -12.30 13.73 -16.80
N ARG A 95 -11.83 14.91 -16.39
CA ARG A 95 -10.73 15.06 -15.44
C ARG A 95 -9.42 14.38 -15.86
N THR A 96 -9.25 14.10 -17.16
CA THR A 96 -8.06 13.49 -17.75
C THR A 96 -6.81 14.33 -17.50
N THR A 97 -6.91 15.65 -17.66
CA THR A 97 -5.78 16.58 -17.43
C THR A 97 -5.26 16.51 -15.99
N ILE A 98 -6.16 16.41 -15.00
CA ILE A 98 -5.73 16.33 -13.60
C ILE A 98 -5.16 14.95 -13.27
N LEU A 99 -5.76 13.86 -13.77
CA LEU A 99 -5.21 12.51 -13.61
C LEU A 99 -3.81 12.41 -14.20
N GLN A 100 -3.59 12.93 -15.41
CA GLN A 100 -2.27 12.96 -16.06
C GLN A 100 -1.24 13.75 -15.23
N ARG A 101 -1.63 14.89 -14.65
CA ARG A 101 -0.75 15.67 -13.76
C ARG A 101 -0.38 14.89 -12.51
N ILE A 102 -1.32 14.16 -11.91
CA ILE A 102 -1.07 13.31 -10.75
C ILE A 102 -0.11 12.18 -11.11
N HIS A 103 -0.34 11.48 -12.22
CA HIS A 103 0.57 10.42 -12.68
C HIS A 103 1.98 10.94 -12.98
N LYS A 104 2.10 12.12 -13.60
CA LYS A 104 3.41 12.77 -13.82
C LYS A 104 4.09 13.15 -12.50
N PHE A 105 3.32 13.65 -11.54
CA PHE A 105 3.81 13.96 -10.20
C PHE A 105 4.38 12.70 -9.53
N LEU A 106 3.64 11.59 -9.57
CA LEU A 106 4.07 10.31 -9.01
C LEU A 106 5.32 9.75 -9.73
N ALA A 107 5.37 9.83 -11.07
CA ALA A 107 6.46 9.28 -11.87
C ALA A 107 7.80 10.05 -11.78
N SER A 108 7.83 11.29 -11.26
CA SER A 108 9.07 12.07 -11.28
C SER A 108 10.09 11.53 -10.27
N ALA A 109 11.31 11.19 -10.71
CA ALA A 109 12.23 10.30 -9.97
C ALA A 109 13.06 10.92 -8.82
N ILE A 110 12.68 12.06 -8.23
CA ILE A 110 13.59 12.80 -7.34
C ILE A 110 12.81 13.50 -6.21
N ALA A 111 12.53 12.80 -5.11
CA ALA A 111 12.49 13.28 -3.72
C ALA A 111 11.81 12.24 -2.80
N PRO A 112 12.39 11.90 -1.63
CA PRO A 112 11.92 10.82 -0.75
C PRO A 112 10.60 11.10 -0.01
N LYS A 113 10.04 12.30 -0.11
CA LYS A 113 8.79 12.69 0.59
C LYS A 113 7.98 13.62 -0.28
N ARG A 114 6.78 13.19 -0.67
CA ARG A 114 5.86 13.97 -1.51
C ARG A 114 4.46 13.92 -0.95
N ILE A 115 3.90 15.12 -0.76
CA ILE A 115 2.50 15.31 -0.43
C ILE A 115 1.88 16.04 -1.61
N LEU A 116 0.88 15.41 -2.23
CA LEU A 116 0.05 16.06 -3.24
C LEU A 116 -1.22 16.59 -2.56
N TRP A 117 -1.46 17.89 -2.68
CA TRP A 117 -2.66 18.51 -2.14
C TRP A 117 -3.65 18.83 -3.27
N LEU A 118 -4.84 18.22 -3.23
CA LEU A 118 -5.89 18.41 -4.22
C LEU A 118 -6.94 19.42 -3.72
N CYS A 119 -6.81 20.68 -4.12
CA CYS A 119 -7.79 21.73 -3.81
C CYS A 119 -8.99 21.74 -4.76
N GLY A 120 -10.15 22.14 -4.25
CA GLY A 120 -11.35 22.41 -5.05
C GLY A 120 -12.60 22.54 -4.19
N TYR A 121 -13.69 23.05 -4.78
CA TYR A 121 -14.96 23.21 -4.08
C TYR A 121 -15.51 21.90 -3.50
N ALA A 122 -16.41 21.99 -2.55
CA ALA A 122 -17.15 20.83 -2.06
C ALA A 122 -17.89 20.15 -3.23
N ARG A 123 -18.05 18.81 -3.15
CA ARG A 123 -18.81 18.00 -4.13
C ARG A 123 -18.28 17.96 -5.58
N VAL A 124 -17.14 18.58 -5.89
CA VAL A 124 -16.54 18.52 -7.25
C VAL A 124 -15.85 17.19 -7.58
N GLY A 125 -16.04 16.14 -6.78
CA GLY A 125 -15.50 14.81 -7.06
C GLY A 125 -14.00 14.62 -6.78
N LYS A 126 -13.43 15.35 -5.83
CA LYS A 126 -12.01 15.17 -5.43
C LYS A 126 -11.70 13.74 -4.99
N SER A 127 -12.56 13.15 -4.15
CA SER A 127 -12.44 11.76 -3.72
C SER A 127 -12.52 10.78 -4.88
N ALA A 128 -13.34 11.06 -5.89
CA ALA A 128 -13.43 10.25 -7.10
C ALA A 128 -12.17 10.32 -7.97
N ILE A 129 -11.46 11.47 -7.98
CA ILE A 129 -10.14 11.58 -8.63
C ILE A 129 -9.13 10.66 -7.92
N VAL A 130 -9.01 10.78 -6.60
CA VAL A 130 -8.04 10.00 -5.81
C VAL A 130 -8.35 8.50 -5.89
N GLN A 131 -9.63 8.12 -5.84
CA GLN A 131 -10.09 6.75 -6.04
C GLN A 131 -9.64 6.18 -7.40
N MET A 132 -9.85 6.92 -8.49
CA MET A 132 -9.42 6.46 -9.81
C MET A 132 -7.89 6.36 -9.94
N VAL A 133 -7.13 7.23 -9.28
CA VAL A 133 -5.67 7.12 -9.21
C VAL A 133 -5.27 5.85 -8.46
N ALA A 134 -5.89 5.56 -7.32
CA ALA A 134 -5.61 4.31 -6.60
C ALA A 134 -5.95 3.07 -7.44
N GLU A 135 -7.10 3.08 -8.12
CA GLU A 135 -7.50 2.01 -9.04
C GLU A 135 -6.50 1.80 -10.18
N SER A 136 -6.04 2.88 -10.84
CA SER A 136 -5.10 2.78 -11.96
C SER A 136 -3.70 2.29 -11.55
N LEU A 137 -3.28 2.60 -10.32
CA LEU A 137 -2.01 2.11 -9.74
C LEU A 137 -2.09 0.69 -9.18
N SER A 138 -3.30 0.21 -8.89
CA SER A 138 -3.51 -1.17 -8.46
C SER A 138 -3.46 -2.18 -9.61
N THR A 139 -3.90 -1.75 -10.81
CA THR A 139 -3.87 -2.57 -12.01
C THR A 139 -2.44 -2.70 -12.52
N PRO A 140 -1.91 -3.93 -12.70
CA PRO A 140 -0.56 -4.15 -13.20
C PRO A 140 -0.50 -3.75 -14.68
N THR A 141 -0.26 -2.46 -14.92
CA THR A 141 0.03 -1.93 -16.25
C THR A 141 1.52 -1.60 -16.28
N GLN A 142 2.24 -2.22 -17.21
CA GLN A 142 3.69 -2.04 -17.39
C GLN A 142 4.07 -0.58 -17.74
N ALA A 143 3.09 0.28 -18.01
CA ALA A 143 3.27 1.65 -18.47
C ALA A 143 3.76 2.63 -17.40
N LEU A 144 3.52 2.36 -16.11
CA LEU A 144 3.80 3.34 -15.04
C LEU A 144 5.13 3.07 -14.32
N GLY A 145 5.63 1.83 -14.29
CA GLY A 145 6.91 1.50 -13.64
C GLY A 145 6.89 1.56 -12.10
N TYR A 146 5.76 1.92 -11.49
CA TYR A 146 5.51 1.92 -10.05
C TYR A 146 4.12 1.33 -9.75
N ARG A 147 3.90 0.85 -8.52
CA ARG A 147 2.66 0.19 -8.11
C ARG A 147 2.21 0.70 -6.74
N LEU A 148 0.89 0.84 -6.57
CA LEU A 148 0.34 1.18 -5.26
C LEU A 148 0.68 0.09 -4.23
N GLY A 149 1.38 0.47 -3.16
CA GLY A 149 1.65 -0.42 -2.03
C GLY A 149 0.53 -0.45 -1.02
N ALA A 150 0.06 0.73 -0.60
CA ALA A 150 -1.04 0.86 0.33
C ALA A 150 -1.80 2.17 0.08
N ALA A 151 -3.10 2.16 0.37
CA ALA A 151 -3.96 3.33 0.32
C ALA A 151 -4.92 3.34 1.51
N VAL A 152 -4.99 4.49 2.18
CA VAL A 152 -5.90 4.72 3.30
C VAL A 152 -6.78 5.93 3.02
N PHE A 153 -8.08 5.70 2.98
CA PHE A 153 -9.12 6.70 2.75
C PHE A 153 -9.73 7.12 4.08
N PHE A 154 -9.41 8.36 4.49
CA PHE A 154 -10.03 8.95 5.67
C PHE A 154 -11.43 9.47 5.34
N SER A 155 -12.37 9.24 6.25
CA SER A 155 -13.78 9.59 6.10
C SER A 155 -14.40 9.77 7.47
N GLU A 156 -14.83 11.00 7.78
CA GLU A 156 -15.53 11.31 9.01
C GLU A 156 -16.90 10.62 9.10
N PRO A 157 -17.76 10.59 8.04
CA PRO A 157 -19.03 9.86 8.08
C PRO A 157 -18.91 8.37 8.41
N ASN A 158 -17.77 7.76 8.08
CA ASN A 158 -17.52 6.33 8.31
C ASN A 158 -16.66 6.07 9.55
N ASN A 159 -16.36 7.10 10.37
CA ASN A 159 -15.41 7.01 11.50
C ASN A 159 -14.02 6.48 11.09
N HIS A 160 -13.62 6.69 9.83
CA HIS A 160 -12.27 6.41 9.33
C HIS A 160 -11.39 7.64 9.57
N ASN A 161 -11.27 8.12 10.80
CA ASN A 161 -10.56 9.36 11.13
C ASN A 161 -9.60 9.21 12.32
N ASP A 162 -9.35 7.98 12.79
CA ASP A 162 -8.38 7.71 13.87
C ASP A 162 -6.95 7.69 13.31
N PRO A 163 -6.11 8.70 13.59
CA PRO A 163 -4.74 8.76 13.09
C PRO A 163 -3.85 7.65 13.68
N LYS A 164 -4.18 7.11 14.86
CA LYS A 164 -3.38 6.05 15.50
C LYS A 164 -3.43 4.75 14.71
N ARG A 165 -4.46 4.56 13.90
CA ARG A 165 -4.68 3.36 13.08
C ARG A 165 -4.08 3.47 11.67
N LEU A 166 -3.58 4.64 11.26
CA LEU A 166 -3.00 4.84 9.94
C LEU A 166 -1.83 3.88 9.67
N PHE A 167 -0.80 3.90 10.53
CA PHE A 167 0.39 3.07 10.34
C PHE A 167 0.09 1.56 10.45
N PRO A 168 -0.71 1.08 11.43
CA PRO A 168 -1.17 -0.31 11.43
C PRO A 168 -1.89 -0.72 10.14
N THR A 169 -2.75 0.14 9.61
CA THR A 169 -3.47 -0.12 8.35
C THR A 169 -2.53 -0.23 7.16
N VAL A 170 -1.55 0.67 7.05
CA VAL A 170 -0.52 0.62 5.99
C VAL A 170 0.32 -0.66 6.11
N ALA A 171 0.81 -0.97 7.32
CA ALA A 171 1.59 -2.18 7.56
C ALA A 171 0.81 -3.46 7.19
N TYR A 172 -0.47 -3.52 7.57
CA TYR A 172 -1.35 -4.65 7.24
C TYR A 172 -1.56 -4.80 5.72
N GLN A 173 -1.82 -3.70 5.03
CA GLN A 173 -2.01 -3.71 3.57
C GLN A 173 -0.74 -4.12 2.83
N LEU A 174 0.44 -3.69 3.29
CA LEU A 174 1.72 -4.07 2.70
C LEU A 174 2.04 -5.55 2.94
N ALA A 175 1.81 -6.04 4.16
CA ALA A 175 2.08 -7.43 4.50
C ALA A 175 1.18 -8.40 3.72
N THR A 176 -0.11 -8.09 3.59
CA THR A 176 -1.07 -8.94 2.85
C THR A 176 -0.89 -8.91 1.32
N GLN A 177 -0.16 -7.93 0.78
CA GLN A 177 0.16 -7.85 -0.66
C GLN A 177 1.52 -8.46 -1.01
N SER A 178 2.36 -8.74 -0.02
CA SER A 178 3.67 -9.35 -0.24
C SER A 178 3.55 -10.88 -0.27
N PRO A 179 3.97 -11.57 -1.34
CA PRO A 179 3.92 -13.04 -1.41
C PRO A 179 4.98 -13.74 -0.52
N ALA A 180 5.66 -12.99 0.36
CA ALA A 180 6.57 -13.54 1.37
C ALA A 180 5.87 -13.82 2.72
N TYR A 181 4.63 -13.35 2.88
CA TYR A 181 3.70 -13.65 3.97
C TYR A 181 2.55 -14.51 3.41
#